data_AF-A0A6C2YMH4-F1
#
_entry.id   AF-A0A6C2YMH4-F1
#
_cell.length_a   1.000
_cell.length_b   1.000
_cell.length_c   1.000
_cell.angle_alpha   90.00
_cell.angle_beta   90.00
_cell.angle_gamma   90.00
#
_symmetry.space_group_name_H-M   'P 1'
#
loop_
_entity.id
_entity.type
_entity.pdbx_description
1 polymer ?
#
loop_
_entity_poly.entity_id
_entity_poly.type
_entity_poly.pdbx_seq_one_letter_code
_entity_poly.pdbx_strand_id
1 'polypeptide(L)'
;MGKRIPRRLATDSPSQEGIGLMMRFWLVCLALFGTLTGLRAADSPLAGNWKLRVPVQGQSLYFLMAFTESEGKWVGDYLDCSANLRVEPKVTELIIQDDQVRFTLTLGAAKVPFDGKIAKDRKKILGSGSLDGQSMLMEMTPSKLRDCKDSFALNQELFTQVEPGLEYFDVAFGLLSEMEAKKQAPEAVRAVVDRVASTAANYGSSWERRMAISMAEILTKQKSLIPVGLEQARRAERLLPASEAISTQIDFLETMLRIFRDAKQDADVKELETRIAKLEARDYLEYTRSLPFPVEPFAGRKGKSNRTLLVELFTNSEAQGAAAPTVALEGIRKAFKPTEVIVLQYHLHIPAPSTLVNKDAEERQQYYRGKLTAMPGLFLNGAPVRENGGPRSQAKAKYTTYREVFTEMLEQAPASQLKATLTRNGDEIKVTAEVSSDAAPKDKMSVRFALVEERVRSAGASGVRYHHNLVRTFLGGAAGKPITKAKEDVSVSYKLADLEPALNQYLDTFAKELAADGANYVRSERPMELKRLRIVAFLQNDTSQEIIQAIELPLEESESK
;
A
#
# COMPACT_ATOMS: atom_id res chain seq x y z
N MET A 1 23.35 -4.09 45.41
CA MET A 1 24.60 -3.31 45.28
C MET A 1 24.33 -2.22 44.25
N GLY A 2 23.96 -0.99 44.62
CA GLY A 2 24.85 0.16 44.91
C GLY A 2 25.13 0.91 43.60
N LYS A 3 24.86 2.22 43.38
CA LYS A 3 24.71 3.39 44.26
C LYS A 3 23.81 4.48 43.59
N ARG A 4 23.35 5.38 44.47
CA ARG A 4 22.49 6.58 44.34
C ARG A 4 23.09 7.77 43.56
N ILE A 5 22.24 8.46 42.76
CA ILE A 5 21.85 9.92 42.61
C ILE A 5 22.86 11.03 43.09
N PRO A 6 22.81 12.37 42.74
CA PRO A 6 21.75 13.17 42.07
C PRO A 6 22.06 14.53 41.31
N ARG A 7 20.96 15.19 40.87
CA ARG A 7 20.63 16.66 40.80
C ARG A 7 21.00 17.46 39.54
N ARG A 8 19.99 17.97 38.80
CA ARG A 8 19.29 19.29 38.85
C ARG A 8 20.12 20.45 38.31
N LEU A 9 19.60 21.13 37.29
CA LEU A 9 19.56 22.59 37.22
C LEU A 9 18.21 23.03 36.63
N ALA A 10 17.44 23.69 37.48
CA ALA A 10 16.39 24.62 37.11
C ALA A 10 17.05 25.99 36.95
N THR A 11 16.60 26.80 35.99
CA THR A 11 16.93 28.22 35.92
C THR A 11 15.65 29.01 35.74
N ASP A 12 15.15 29.45 36.89
CA ASP A 12 14.71 30.80 37.24
C ASP A 12 14.18 31.71 36.12
N SER A 13 12.88 31.96 36.24
CA SER A 13 12.22 33.20 35.85
C SER A 13 12.52 34.30 36.86
N PRO A 14 12.60 35.56 36.43
CA PRO A 14 12.26 36.68 37.31
C PRO A 14 11.07 37.48 36.77
N SER A 15 10.00 37.50 37.56
CA SER A 15 9.16 38.68 37.84
C SER A 15 9.99 39.64 38.73
N GLN A 16 9.77 40.95 38.86
CA GLN A 16 8.62 41.83 38.69
C GLN A 16 9.10 43.29 38.87
N GLU A 17 8.28 44.27 38.45
CA GLU A 17 8.24 45.70 38.88
C GLU A 17 9.44 46.59 38.48
N GLY A 18 9.30 47.85 38.06
CA GLY A 18 8.20 48.81 37.95
C GLY A 18 8.82 50.22 37.79
N ILE A 19 8.02 51.17 37.28
CA ILE A 19 8.22 52.63 37.32
C ILE A 19 9.19 53.24 36.29
N GLY A 20 8.68 54.15 35.44
CA GLY A 20 9.53 55.02 34.62
C GLY A 20 8.84 55.76 33.47
N LEU A 21 7.99 56.72 33.81
CA LEU A 21 7.43 57.76 32.93
C LEU A 21 8.55 58.60 32.27
N MET A 22 8.60 58.67 30.92
CA MET A 22 9.21 59.75 30.10
C MET A 22 9.05 59.36 28.62
N MET A 23 8.03 59.78 27.86
CA MET A 23 7.82 61.12 27.30
C MET A 23 9.11 61.80 26.83
N ARG A 24 9.43 61.71 25.53
CA ARG A 24 9.60 62.87 24.62
C ARG A 24 10.33 62.57 23.29
N PHE A 25 9.87 63.28 22.26
CA PHE A 25 10.54 63.72 21.03
C PHE A 25 10.86 62.67 19.95
N TRP A 26 9.98 62.58 18.94
CA TRP A 26 10.41 62.57 17.55
C TRP A 26 9.74 63.74 16.81
N LEU A 27 10.59 64.50 16.12
CA LEU A 27 10.28 65.74 15.45
C LEU A 27 9.32 65.54 14.28
N VAL A 28 8.36 66.46 14.22
CA VAL A 28 7.62 66.87 13.02
C VAL A 28 8.60 67.59 12.10
N CYS A 29 8.82 67.07 10.89
CA CYS A 29 9.28 67.87 9.76
C CYS A 29 8.09 68.08 8.81
N LEU A 30 7.39 69.18 9.08
CA LEU A 30 6.45 69.82 8.16
C LEU A 30 7.29 70.51 7.07
N ALA A 31 7.21 70.06 5.83
CA ALA A 31 7.74 70.79 4.68
C ALA A 31 6.61 71.06 3.67
N LEU A 32 6.56 72.32 3.26
CA LEU A 32 5.51 73.01 2.52
C LEU A 32 4.94 72.25 1.31
N PHE A 33 3.61 72.27 1.20
CA PHE A 33 2.88 72.04 -0.03
C PHE A 33 3.18 73.17 -1.03
N GLY A 34 4.00 72.87 -2.04
CA GLY A 34 4.00 73.56 -3.32
C GLY A 34 3.18 72.74 -4.32
N THR A 35 2.12 73.33 -4.85
CA THR A 35 1.24 72.72 -5.87
C THR A 35 2.00 72.53 -7.18
N LEU A 36 2.43 71.30 -7.44
CA LEU A 36 2.74 70.80 -8.78
C LEU A 36 1.87 69.57 -9.00
N THR A 37 0.94 69.68 -9.95
CA THR A 37 0.18 68.58 -10.51
C THR A 37 1.15 67.65 -11.25
N GLY A 38 1.81 66.77 -10.50
CA GLY A 38 2.48 65.60 -11.04
C GLY A 38 1.42 64.59 -11.43
N LEU A 39 1.44 64.18 -12.70
CA LEU A 39 0.72 62.99 -13.17
C LEU A 39 0.95 61.85 -12.17
N ARG A 40 -0.11 61.33 -11.56
CA ARG A 40 -0.06 60.02 -10.91
C ARG A 40 0.45 59.04 -11.95
N ALA A 41 1.65 58.50 -11.72
CA ALA A 41 2.07 57.26 -12.36
C ALA A 41 0.94 56.26 -12.13
N ALA A 42 0.39 55.73 -13.21
CA ALA A 42 -0.50 54.58 -13.13
C ALA A 42 0.25 53.47 -12.39
N ASP A 43 -0.42 52.80 -11.44
CA ASP A 43 0.14 51.64 -10.72
C ASP A 43 0.88 50.74 -11.71
N SER A 44 2.20 50.60 -11.52
CA SER A 44 3.05 49.84 -12.43
C SER A 44 2.55 48.39 -12.48
N PRO A 45 2.37 47.77 -13.67
CA PRO A 45 1.74 46.46 -13.82
C PRO A 45 2.53 45.30 -13.18
N LEU A 46 3.75 45.57 -12.70
CA LEU A 46 4.61 44.61 -12.03
C LEU A 46 4.61 44.78 -10.50
N ALA A 47 4.08 45.88 -9.97
CA ALA A 47 3.99 46.06 -8.53
C ALA A 47 2.97 45.08 -7.93
N GLY A 48 3.33 44.46 -6.81
CA GLY A 48 2.52 43.45 -6.12
C GLY A 48 3.23 42.11 -5.97
N ASN A 49 2.45 41.09 -5.62
CA ASN A 49 2.98 39.78 -5.28
C ASN A 49 3.08 38.90 -6.53
N TRP A 50 4.18 38.19 -6.65
CA TRP A 50 4.49 37.28 -7.73
C TRP A 50 4.97 35.96 -7.17
N LYS A 51 4.56 34.89 -7.84
CA LYS A 51 4.92 33.52 -7.51
C LYS A 51 5.82 32.97 -8.61
N LEU A 52 7.08 32.74 -8.26
CA LEU A 52 8.09 32.10 -9.12
C LEU A 52 8.03 30.58 -8.94
N ARG A 53 7.80 29.86 -10.04
CA ARG A 53 7.88 28.40 -10.12
C ARG A 53 9.31 27.97 -10.48
N VAL A 54 9.92 27.16 -9.60
CA VAL A 54 11.26 26.60 -9.77
C VAL A 54 11.17 25.06 -9.79
N PRO A 55 11.51 24.39 -10.90
CA PRO A 55 11.49 22.94 -10.96
C PRO A 55 12.71 22.35 -10.22
N VAL A 56 12.47 21.48 -9.23
CA VAL A 56 13.50 20.80 -8.45
C VAL A 56 13.17 19.32 -8.36
N GLN A 57 14.05 18.45 -8.86
CA GLN A 57 13.93 16.98 -8.77
C GLN A 57 12.56 16.42 -9.23
N GLY A 58 11.96 17.02 -10.27
CA GLY A 58 10.67 16.58 -10.81
C GLY A 58 9.44 17.13 -10.06
N GLN A 59 9.64 18.01 -9.08
CA GLN A 59 8.59 18.76 -8.39
C GLN A 59 8.75 20.26 -8.65
N SER A 60 7.72 21.04 -8.33
CA SER A 60 7.75 22.50 -8.40
C SER A 60 7.82 23.11 -7.01
N LEU A 61 8.81 23.98 -6.79
CA LEU A 61 8.81 24.90 -5.65
C LEU A 61 8.24 26.24 -6.08
N TYR A 62 7.43 26.83 -5.21
CA TYR A 62 6.82 28.14 -5.44
C TYR A 62 7.38 29.14 -4.45
N PHE A 63 8.15 30.11 -4.96
CA PHE A 63 8.65 31.24 -4.18
C PHE A 63 7.72 32.43 -4.37
N LEU A 64 7.22 32.97 -3.27
CA LEU A 64 6.39 34.16 -3.26
C LEU A 64 7.26 35.38 -2.95
N MET A 65 7.15 36.41 -3.77
CA MET A 65 7.89 37.66 -3.63
C MET A 65 7.01 38.86 -3.93
N ALA A 66 7.29 40.00 -3.30
CA ALA A 66 6.63 41.27 -3.59
C ALA A 66 7.59 42.19 -4.37
N PHE A 67 7.08 42.80 -5.43
CA PHE A 67 7.78 43.85 -6.14
C PHE A 67 7.14 45.20 -5.83
N THR A 68 7.98 46.16 -5.43
CA THR A 68 7.57 47.54 -5.17
C THR A 68 8.45 48.49 -5.96
N GLU A 69 7.85 49.57 -6.45
CA GLU A 69 8.54 50.64 -7.17
C GLU A 69 8.42 51.93 -6.38
N SER A 70 9.54 52.63 -6.20
CA SER A 70 9.57 53.98 -5.65
C SER A 70 10.63 54.80 -6.39
N GLU A 71 10.24 55.96 -6.92
CA GLU A 71 11.13 56.89 -7.63
C GLU A 71 11.94 56.22 -8.78
N GLY A 72 11.31 55.31 -9.53
CA GLY A 72 11.96 54.58 -10.63
C GLY A 72 12.94 53.49 -10.19
N LYS A 73 13.02 53.18 -8.89
CA LYS A 73 13.81 52.06 -8.34
C LYS A 73 12.90 50.92 -7.90
N TRP A 74 13.27 49.71 -8.29
CA TRP A 74 12.55 48.50 -7.93
C TRP A 74 13.20 47.79 -6.75
N VAL A 75 12.36 47.32 -5.82
CA VAL A 75 12.76 46.46 -4.70
C VAL A 75 11.95 45.17 -4.78
N GLY A 76 12.64 44.04 -4.55
CA GLY A 76 12.04 42.73 -4.44
C GLY A 76 12.19 42.20 -3.02
N ASP A 77 11.07 41.90 -2.38
CA ASP A 77 11.03 41.31 -1.05
C ASP A 77 10.61 39.85 -1.16
N TYR A 78 11.37 38.95 -0.53
CA TYR A 78 10.92 37.57 -0.35
C TYR A 78 9.80 37.54 0.69
N LEU A 79 8.70 36.84 0.40
CA LEU A 79 7.57 36.69 1.32
C LEU A 79 7.53 35.29 1.93
N ASP A 80 7.54 34.25 1.10
CA ASP A 80 7.47 32.86 1.57
C ASP A 80 7.82 31.83 0.47
N CYS A 81 7.87 30.54 0.83
CA CYS A 81 8.08 29.43 -0.08
C CYS A 81 7.10 28.28 0.23
N SER A 82 6.67 27.55 -0.80
CA SER A 82 5.86 26.33 -0.63
C SER A 82 6.59 25.18 0.08
N ALA A 83 7.89 25.31 0.33
CA ALA A 83 8.69 24.37 1.09
C ALA A 83 9.29 25.03 2.34
N ASN A 84 9.49 24.22 3.38
CA ASN A 84 10.20 24.67 4.59
C ASN A 84 11.70 24.78 4.31
N LEU A 85 12.16 26.01 4.06
CA LEU A 85 13.56 26.30 3.81
C LEU A 85 14.32 26.46 5.13
N ARG A 86 15.57 25.96 5.18
CA ARG A 86 16.45 26.13 6.35
C ARG A 86 17.03 27.54 6.46
N VAL A 87 17.08 28.25 5.35
CA VAL A 87 17.64 29.60 5.24
C VAL A 87 16.64 30.43 4.44
N GLU A 88 16.33 31.62 4.97
CA GLU A 88 15.43 32.57 4.32
C GLU A 88 16.08 33.12 3.03
N PRO A 89 15.44 32.97 1.87
CA PRO A 89 15.94 33.52 0.62
C PRO A 89 15.96 35.06 0.62
N LYS A 90 16.85 35.63 -0.18
CA LYS A 90 16.85 37.07 -0.47
C LYS A 90 16.78 37.30 -1.97
N VAL A 91 15.96 38.26 -2.39
CA VAL A 91 15.97 38.77 -3.76
C VAL A 91 17.00 39.89 -3.83
N THR A 92 17.98 39.74 -4.70
CA THR A 92 19.09 40.68 -4.89
C THR A 92 19.25 41.02 -6.36
N GLU A 93 19.91 42.12 -6.69
CA GLU A 93 20.23 42.49 -8.07
C GLU A 93 18.98 42.62 -8.97
N LEU A 94 17.84 43.05 -8.40
CA LEU A 94 16.60 43.24 -9.16
C LEU A 94 16.75 44.37 -10.17
N ILE A 95 16.58 44.04 -11.44
CA ILE A 95 16.57 44.97 -12.56
C ILE A 95 15.29 44.72 -13.35
N ILE A 96 14.48 45.75 -13.50
CA ILE A 96 13.29 45.74 -14.35
C ILE A 96 13.47 46.85 -15.39
N GLN A 97 13.61 46.45 -16.65
CA GLN A 97 13.82 47.36 -17.77
C GLN A 97 13.01 46.88 -18.98
N ASP A 98 12.17 47.77 -19.51
CA ASP A 98 11.27 47.47 -20.63
C ASP A 98 10.40 46.22 -20.38
N ASP A 99 10.67 45.12 -21.09
CA ASP A 99 10.00 43.84 -20.95
C ASP A 99 10.87 42.77 -20.26
N GLN A 100 12.02 43.15 -19.69
CA GLN A 100 12.94 42.26 -18.98
C GLN A 100 12.87 42.45 -17.47
N VAL A 101 12.92 41.32 -16.76
CA VAL A 101 13.02 41.22 -15.31
C VAL A 101 14.19 40.30 -14.99
N ARG A 102 15.20 40.81 -14.30
CA ARG A 102 16.35 40.04 -13.80
C ARG A 102 16.49 40.18 -12.31
N PHE A 103 16.83 39.12 -11.62
CA PHE A 103 17.24 39.15 -10.21
C PHE A 103 18.02 37.89 -9.85
N THR A 104 18.67 37.89 -8.70
CA THR A 104 19.31 36.71 -8.11
C THR A 104 18.60 36.35 -6.80
N LEU A 105 18.05 35.14 -6.72
CA LEU A 105 17.54 34.57 -5.48
C LEU A 105 18.70 33.90 -4.72
N THR A 106 19.06 34.44 -3.56
CA THR A 106 20.15 33.92 -2.74
C THR A 106 19.60 33.04 -1.62
N LEU A 107 20.01 31.76 -1.57
CA LEU A 107 19.66 30.79 -0.52
C LEU A 107 20.94 30.32 0.20
N GLY A 108 21.33 31.04 1.27
CA GLY A 108 22.61 30.79 1.92
C GLY A 108 23.79 31.02 0.95
N ALA A 109 24.55 29.98 0.65
CA ALA A 109 25.65 30.05 -0.33
C ALA A 109 25.19 29.83 -1.79
N ALA A 110 24.00 29.28 -2.01
CA ALA A 110 23.46 29.05 -3.34
C ALA A 110 22.90 30.35 -3.93
N LYS A 111 23.16 30.58 -5.22
CA LYS A 111 22.62 31.71 -5.98
C LYS A 111 21.87 31.18 -7.19
N VAL A 112 20.61 31.56 -7.30
CA VAL A 112 19.73 31.17 -8.40
C VAL A 112 19.38 32.43 -9.20
N PRO A 113 20.14 32.73 -10.28
CA PRO A 113 19.80 33.86 -11.14
C PRO A 113 18.49 33.57 -11.88
N PHE A 114 17.70 34.61 -12.12
CA PHE A 114 16.53 34.60 -12.97
C PHE A 114 16.69 35.70 -14.03
N ASP A 115 16.52 35.33 -15.30
CA ASP A 115 16.38 36.24 -16.43
C ASP A 115 15.07 35.91 -17.14
N GLY A 116 14.12 36.84 -17.07
CA GLY A 116 12.76 36.64 -17.54
C GLY A 116 12.25 37.78 -18.42
N LYS A 117 11.33 37.42 -19.30
CA LYS A 117 10.63 38.32 -20.21
C LYS A 117 9.15 38.38 -19.88
N ILE A 118 8.61 39.58 -19.74
CA ILE A 118 7.19 39.81 -19.49
C ILE A 118 6.40 39.37 -20.74
N ALA A 119 5.43 38.49 -20.55
CA ALA A 119 4.57 38.02 -21.63
C ALA A 119 3.70 39.17 -22.18
N LYS A 120 3.28 39.09 -23.44
CA LYS A 120 2.50 40.14 -24.11
C LYS A 120 1.17 40.44 -23.40
N ASP A 121 0.55 39.42 -22.81
CA ASP A 121 -0.68 39.55 -22.02
C ASP A 121 -0.43 40.07 -20.60
N ARG A 122 0.84 40.22 -20.21
CA ARG A 122 1.33 40.65 -18.88
C ARG A 122 0.85 39.76 -17.74
N LYS A 123 0.40 38.54 -18.02
CA LYS A 123 -0.07 37.59 -17.00
C LYS A 123 1.05 36.68 -16.49
N LYS A 124 2.18 36.65 -17.18
CA LYS A 124 3.33 35.79 -16.86
C LYS A 124 4.64 36.52 -17.13
N ILE A 125 5.69 36.13 -16.41
CA ILE A 125 7.08 36.41 -16.77
C ILE A 125 7.72 35.07 -17.08
N LEU A 126 8.09 34.86 -18.34
CA LEU A 126 8.70 33.62 -18.80
C LEU A 126 10.20 33.79 -18.77
N GLY A 127 10.89 32.95 -18.01
CA GLY A 127 12.32 33.11 -17.80
C GLY A 127 13.09 31.82 -17.67
N SER A 128 14.35 32.00 -17.33
CA SER A 128 15.29 30.92 -17.09
C SER A 128 16.20 31.27 -15.93
N GLY A 129 16.71 30.24 -15.29
CA GLY A 129 17.72 30.37 -14.25
C GLY A 129 18.62 29.16 -14.20
N SER A 130 19.55 29.16 -13.26
CA SER A 130 20.42 28.02 -12.99
C SER A 130 20.48 27.69 -11.50
N LEU A 131 20.48 26.41 -11.18
CA LEU A 131 20.72 25.89 -9.84
C LEU A 131 21.74 24.75 -9.96
N ASP A 132 22.81 24.81 -9.18
CA ASP A 132 23.92 23.83 -9.21
C ASP A 132 24.49 23.59 -10.63
N GLY A 133 24.56 24.67 -11.44
CA GLY A 133 25.07 24.62 -12.81
C GLY A 133 24.10 24.05 -13.84
N GLN A 134 22.90 23.62 -13.45
CA GLN A 134 21.87 23.16 -14.36
C GLN A 134 20.91 24.30 -14.72
N SER A 135 20.84 24.63 -16.01
CA SER A 135 19.86 25.60 -16.53
C SER A 135 18.46 25.01 -16.55
N MET A 136 17.47 25.82 -16.17
CA MET A 136 16.07 25.42 -16.12
C MET A 136 15.15 26.57 -16.53
N LEU A 137 13.99 26.21 -17.08
CA LEU A 137 12.91 27.16 -17.36
C LEU A 137 12.15 27.47 -16.07
N MET A 138 11.85 28.75 -15.88
CA MET A 138 11.12 29.27 -14.73
C MET A 138 9.99 30.17 -15.21
N GLU A 139 8.93 30.25 -14.42
CA GLU A 139 7.77 31.08 -14.73
C GLU A 139 7.36 31.86 -13.49
N MET A 140 7.07 33.15 -13.65
CA MET A 140 6.40 33.94 -12.62
C MET A 140 4.97 34.26 -13.00
N THR A 141 4.07 34.13 -12.04
CA THR A 141 2.64 34.47 -12.17
C THR A 141 2.25 35.45 -11.05
N PRO A 142 1.36 36.42 -11.32
CA PRO A 142 0.81 37.27 -10.27
C PRO A 142 0.10 36.45 -9.21
N SER A 143 0.22 36.86 -7.95
CA SER A 143 -0.38 36.18 -6.80
C SER A 143 -1.16 37.15 -5.92
N LYS A 144 -2.23 36.66 -5.31
CA LYS A 144 -2.99 37.37 -4.27
C LYS A 144 -2.62 36.90 -2.86
N LEU A 145 -1.75 35.89 -2.77
CA LEU A 145 -1.30 35.31 -1.50
C LEU A 145 -0.40 36.28 -0.76
N ARG A 146 -0.44 36.23 0.57
CA ARG A 146 0.49 36.95 1.44
C ARG A 146 1.68 36.07 1.88
N ASP A 147 1.44 34.77 1.95
CA ASP A 147 2.39 33.72 2.29
C ASP A 147 1.97 32.41 1.60
N CYS A 148 2.79 31.37 1.73
CA CYS A 148 2.54 30.04 1.16
C CYS A 148 2.09 29.02 2.23
N LYS A 149 1.72 29.47 3.43
CA LYS A 149 1.42 28.59 4.58
C LYS A 149 0.03 27.99 4.51
N ASP A 150 -0.92 28.70 3.90
CA ASP A 150 -2.25 28.16 3.62
C ASP A 150 -2.23 27.36 2.30
N SER A 151 -1.98 26.06 2.40
CA SER A 151 -1.95 25.14 1.26
C SER A 151 -3.24 25.16 0.43
N PHE A 152 -4.39 25.35 1.08
CA PHE A 152 -5.66 25.49 0.37
C PHE A 152 -5.69 26.75 -0.52
N ALA A 153 -5.27 27.90 0.01
CA ALA A 153 -5.23 29.15 -0.74
C ALA A 153 -4.23 29.07 -1.89
N LEU A 154 -3.05 28.46 -1.65
CA LEU A 154 -2.05 28.21 -2.67
C LEU A 154 -2.59 27.31 -3.79
N ASN A 155 -3.18 26.16 -3.44
CA ASN A 155 -3.74 25.22 -4.40
C ASN A 155 -4.92 25.81 -5.17
N GLN A 156 -5.76 26.64 -4.53
CA GLN A 156 -6.86 27.34 -5.20
C GLN A 156 -6.34 28.30 -6.28
N GLU A 157 -5.29 29.07 -5.99
CA GLU A 157 -4.68 29.96 -6.98
C GLU A 157 -4.00 29.16 -8.10
N LEU A 158 -3.20 28.13 -7.74
CA LEU A 158 -2.50 27.27 -8.70
C LEU A 158 -3.45 26.54 -9.64
N PHE A 159 -4.61 26.07 -9.15
CA PHE A 159 -5.61 25.38 -9.97
C PHE A 159 -6.14 26.24 -11.13
N THR A 160 -6.02 27.56 -11.03
CA THR A 160 -6.41 28.50 -12.10
C THR A 160 -5.25 28.93 -13.01
N GLN A 161 -4.01 28.69 -12.59
CA GLN A 161 -2.81 29.21 -13.25
C GLN A 161 -1.93 28.13 -13.89
N VAL A 162 -1.92 26.92 -13.34
CA VAL A 162 -1.15 25.80 -13.85
C VAL A 162 -1.83 25.26 -15.11
N GLU A 163 -1.04 25.07 -16.17
CA GLU A 163 -1.50 24.47 -17.41
C GLU A 163 -1.90 23.00 -17.19
N PRO A 164 -2.91 22.49 -17.93
CA PRO A 164 -3.26 21.07 -17.89
C PRO A 164 -2.05 20.15 -18.11
N GLY A 165 -1.78 19.30 -17.11
CA GLY A 165 -0.65 18.37 -17.06
C GLY A 165 -0.68 17.58 -15.75
N LEU A 166 0.37 16.82 -15.42
CA LEU A 166 0.42 16.03 -14.18
C LEU A 166 0.25 16.91 -12.93
N GLU A 167 0.99 18.02 -12.87
CA GLU A 167 0.96 18.97 -11.76
C GLU A 167 -0.44 19.56 -11.52
N TYR A 168 -1.23 19.75 -12.58
CA TYR A 168 -2.61 20.25 -12.46
C TYR A 168 -3.48 19.29 -11.64
N PHE A 169 -3.35 17.98 -11.85
CA PHE A 169 -4.11 16.98 -11.11
C PHE A 169 -3.65 16.89 -9.65
N ASP A 170 -2.34 16.97 -9.40
CA ASP A 170 -1.79 16.98 -8.04
C ASP A 170 -2.29 18.19 -7.24
N VAL A 171 -2.27 19.39 -7.85
CA VAL A 171 -2.84 20.61 -7.26
C VAL A 171 -4.34 20.46 -7.01
N ALA A 172 -5.09 19.87 -7.94
CA ALA A 172 -6.52 19.65 -7.77
C ALA A 172 -6.83 18.68 -6.63
N PHE A 173 -6.05 17.61 -6.46
CA PHE A 173 -6.22 16.67 -5.35
C PHE A 173 -5.87 17.30 -4.00
N GLY A 174 -4.79 18.09 -3.94
CA GLY A 174 -4.47 18.92 -2.78
C GLY A 174 -5.64 19.82 -2.41
N LEU A 175 -6.19 20.56 -3.39
CA LEU A 175 -7.36 21.40 -3.20
C LEU A 175 -8.58 20.61 -2.68
N LEU A 176 -8.97 19.53 -3.34
CA LEU A 176 -10.12 18.69 -2.99
C LEU A 176 -10.01 18.09 -1.58
N SER A 177 -8.79 17.74 -1.15
CA SER A 177 -8.55 17.13 0.17
C SER A 177 -8.83 18.06 1.35
N GLU A 178 -8.84 19.37 1.13
CA GLU A 178 -9.00 20.39 2.17
C GLU A 178 -10.38 21.09 2.11
N MET A 179 -11.21 20.81 1.10
CA MET A 179 -12.46 21.56 0.84
C MET A 179 -13.47 21.47 2.00
N GLU A 180 -13.67 20.32 2.63
CA GLU A 180 -14.55 20.20 3.80
C GLU A 180 -14.00 20.95 5.00
N ALA A 181 -12.70 20.80 5.29
CA ALA A 181 -12.05 21.50 6.41
C ALA A 181 -12.15 23.03 6.25
N LYS A 182 -12.11 23.50 5.01
CA LYS A 182 -12.28 24.91 4.62
C LYS A 182 -13.74 25.30 4.34
N LYS A 183 -14.69 24.44 4.73
CA LYS A 183 -16.15 24.67 4.67
C LYS A 183 -16.65 25.13 3.31
N GLN A 184 -16.05 24.62 2.24
CA GLN A 184 -16.48 24.94 0.88
C GLN A 184 -17.87 24.34 0.62
N ALA A 185 -18.71 25.09 -0.10
CA ALA A 185 -20.03 24.62 -0.49
C ALA A 185 -19.92 23.44 -1.48
N PRO A 186 -20.83 22.45 -1.45
CA PRO A 186 -20.82 21.32 -2.38
C PRO A 186 -20.78 21.74 -3.86
N GLU A 187 -21.36 22.88 -4.22
CA GLU A 187 -21.36 23.43 -5.58
C GLU A 187 -19.95 23.86 -6.01
N ALA A 188 -19.17 24.45 -5.10
CA ALA A 188 -17.78 24.81 -5.37
C ALA A 188 -16.91 23.55 -5.56
N VAL A 189 -17.16 22.51 -4.75
CA VAL A 189 -16.51 21.20 -4.89
C VAL A 189 -16.84 20.59 -6.25
N ARG A 190 -18.11 20.59 -6.66
CA ARG A 190 -18.54 20.08 -7.97
C ARG A 190 -17.88 20.83 -9.11
N ALA A 191 -17.74 22.16 -9.03
CA ALA A 191 -17.06 22.93 -10.06
C ALA A 191 -15.57 22.52 -10.24
N VAL A 192 -14.87 22.22 -9.14
CA VAL A 192 -13.49 21.68 -9.21
C VAL A 192 -13.50 20.29 -9.84
N VAL A 193 -14.38 19.40 -9.37
CA VAL A 193 -14.52 18.02 -9.88
C VAL A 193 -14.84 17.98 -11.37
N ASP A 194 -15.80 18.79 -11.84
CA ASP A 194 -16.21 18.84 -13.24
C ASP A 194 -15.08 19.32 -14.13
N ARG A 195 -14.34 20.34 -13.68
CA ARG A 195 -13.18 20.85 -14.41
C ARG A 195 -12.07 19.80 -14.47
N VAL A 196 -11.75 19.13 -13.36
CA VAL A 196 -10.77 18.02 -13.34
C VAL A 196 -11.18 16.92 -14.29
N ALA A 197 -12.44 16.51 -14.26
CA ALA A 197 -12.94 15.43 -15.10
C ALA A 197 -12.96 15.79 -16.58
N SER A 198 -13.35 17.03 -16.93
CA SER A 198 -13.28 17.53 -18.31
C SER A 198 -11.83 17.60 -18.80
N THR A 199 -10.90 18.06 -17.97
CA THR A 199 -9.47 18.05 -18.31
C THR A 199 -8.94 16.62 -18.49
N ALA A 200 -9.33 15.69 -17.62
CA ALA A 200 -8.90 14.30 -17.67
C ALA A 200 -9.38 13.57 -18.94
N ALA A 201 -10.57 13.89 -19.44
CA ALA A 201 -11.11 13.31 -20.67
C ALA A 201 -10.21 13.55 -21.90
N ASN A 202 -9.41 14.63 -21.91
CA ASN A 202 -8.46 14.93 -22.98
C ASN A 202 -7.26 13.97 -23.04
N TYR A 203 -7.06 13.13 -22.01
CA TYR A 203 -5.96 12.16 -21.91
C TYR A 203 -6.45 10.70 -22.12
N GLY A 204 -7.71 10.52 -22.54
CA GLY A 204 -8.30 9.21 -22.81
C GLY A 204 -8.96 8.55 -21.60
N SER A 205 -9.78 7.53 -21.86
CA SER A 205 -10.69 6.93 -20.87
C SER A 205 -9.99 6.28 -19.68
N SER A 206 -8.80 5.71 -19.87
CA SER A 206 -8.01 5.11 -18.78
C SER A 206 -7.56 6.17 -17.77
N TRP A 207 -7.08 7.32 -18.26
CA TRP A 207 -6.72 8.44 -17.39
C TRP A 207 -7.94 9.06 -16.73
N GLU A 208 -9.01 9.30 -17.49
CA GLU A 208 -10.28 9.81 -16.96
C GLU A 208 -10.81 8.94 -15.81
N ARG A 209 -10.81 7.61 -16.00
CA ARG A 209 -11.21 6.64 -14.98
C ARG A 209 -10.33 6.73 -13.73
N ARG A 210 -9.00 6.80 -13.90
CA ARG A 210 -8.05 6.95 -12.77
C ARG A 210 -8.33 8.21 -11.96
N MET A 211 -8.58 9.33 -12.63
CA MET A 211 -8.89 10.60 -11.96
C MET A 211 -10.22 10.54 -11.23
N ALA A 212 -11.25 9.92 -11.82
CA ALA A 212 -12.54 9.72 -11.16
C ALA A 212 -12.43 8.87 -9.88
N ILE A 213 -11.65 7.79 -9.89
CA ILE A 213 -11.37 6.99 -8.67
C ILE A 213 -10.66 7.86 -7.62
N SER A 214 -9.62 8.59 -8.02
CA SER A 214 -8.81 9.40 -7.09
C SER A 214 -9.67 10.48 -6.40
N MET A 215 -10.55 11.14 -7.16
CA MET A 215 -11.52 12.08 -6.59
C MET A 215 -12.51 11.38 -5.67
N ALA A 216 -13.02 10.20 -6.03
CA ALA A 216 -13.92 9.44 -5.18
C ALA A 216 -13.26 9.10 -3.82
N GLU A 217 -12.02 8.59 -3.82
CA GLU A 217 -11.28 8.25 -2.60
C GLU A 217 -11.01 9.45 -1.68
N ILE A 218 -10.77 10.63 -2.25
CA ILE A 218 -10.55 11.87 -1.48
C ILE A 218 -11.87 12.36 -0.88
N LEU A 219 -12.94 12.35 -1.66
CA LEU A 219 -14.21 12.97 -1.30
C LEU A 219 -15.07 12.09 -0.38
N THR A 220 -15.00 10.76 -0.49
CA THR A 220 -15.74 9.87 0.43
C THR A 220 -15.18 9.84 1.84
N LYS A 221 -13.93 10.30 2.04
CA LYS A 221 -13.33 10.52 3.37
C LYS A 221 -13.81 11.80 4.04
N GLN A 222 -14.47 12.68 3.29
CA GLN A 222 -15.00 13.95 3.76
C GLN A 222 -16.51 13.84 3.94
N LYS A 223 -16.99 13.87 5.19
CA LYS A 223 -18.34 13.41 5.56
C LYS A 223 -19.46 14.12 4.79
N SER A 224 -19.32 15.44 4.61
CA SER A 224 -20.27 16.28 3.86
C SER A 224 -20.16 16.14 2.34
N LEU A 225 -19.07 15.56 1.83
CA LEU A 225 -18.78 15.42 0.40
C LEU A 225 -18.92 13.99 -0.12
N ILE A 226 -19.30 13.03 0.74
CA ILE A 226 -19.62 11.65 0.36
C ILE A 226 -20.51 11.58 -0.89
N PRO A 227 -21.62 12.34 -1.03
CA PRO A 227 -22.44 12.27 -2.23
C PRO A 227 -21.68 12.59 -3.52
N VAL A 228 -20.80 13.60 -3.51
CA VAL A 228 -19.99 13.98 -4.67
C VAL A 228 -18.93 12.90 -4.96
N GLY A 229 -18.33 12.33 -3.92
CA GLY A 229 -17.41 11.19 -4.06
C GLY A 229 -18.08 9.97 -4.69
N LEU A 230 -19.31 9.65 -4.28
CA LEU A 230 -20.10 8.55 -4.84
C LEU A 230 -20.51 8.80 -6.30
N GLU A 231 -20.77 10.05 -6.70
CA GLU A 231 -20.98 10.41 -8.11
C GLU A 231 -19.73 10.08 -8.96
N GLN A 232 -18.53 10.38 -8.45
CA GLN A 232 -17.27 10.06 -9.13
C GLN A 232 -16.96 8.55 -9.14
N ALA A 233 -17.27 7.84 -8.06
CA ALA A 233 -17.19 6.39 -7.98
C ALA A 233 -18.01 5.72 -9.11
N ARG A 234 -19.28 6.14 -9.25
CA ARG A 234 -20.17 5.65 -10.32
C ARG A 234 -19.73 6.09 -11.72
N ARG A 235 -19.11 7.27 -11.85
CA ARG A 235 -18.49 7.70 -13.11
C ARG A 235 -17.33 6.79 -13.50
N ALA A 236 -16.42 6.52 -12.57
CA ALA A 236 -15.28 5.63 -12.80
C ALA A 236 -15.75 4.25 -13.27
N GLU A 237 -16.81 3.72 -12.65
CA GLU A 237 -17.36 2.43 -13.03
C GLU A 237 -17.93 2.41 -14.45
N ARG A 238 -18.68 3.44 -14.86
CA ARG A 238 -19.17 3.56 -16.24
C ARG A 238 -18.04 3.65 -17.27
N LEU A 239 -16.88 4.15 -16.86
CA LEU A 239 -15.68 4.25 -17.69
C LEU A 239 -14.85 2.96 -17.73
N LEU A 240 -15.25 1.88 -17.05
CA LEU A 240 -14.60 0.58 -17.13
C LEU A 240 -15.11 -0.21 -18.36
N PRO A 241 -14.28 -0.42 -19.40
CA PRO A 241 -14.67 -1.25 -20.53
C PRO A 241 -14.84 -2.72 -20.12
N ALA A 242 -15.89 -3.37 -20.60
CA ALA A 242 -16.05 -4.83 -20.45
C ALA A 242 -14.95 -5.64 -21.16
N SER A 243 -14.21 -5.02 -22.09
CA SER A 243 -13.07 -5.61 -22.82
C SER A 243 -11.74 -5.53 -22.07
N GLU A 244 -11.66 -4.84 -20.92
CA GLU A 244 -10.47 -4.88 -20.08
C GLU A 244 -10.18 -6.32 -19.62
N ALA A 245 -8.90 -6.62 -19.34
CA ALA A 245 -8.54 -7.92 -18.79
C ALA A 245 -9.35 -8.21 -17.50
N ILE A 246 -9.80 -9.45 -17.31
CA ILE A 246 -10.66 -9.82 -16.17
C ILE A 246 -10.01 -9.43 -14.84
N SER A 247 -8.70 -9.62 -14.70
CA SER A 247 -7.95 -9.20 -13.51
C SER A 247 -8.03 -7.68 -13.27
N THR A 248 -7.90 -6.87 -14.32
CA THR A 248 -8.01 -5.41 -14.23
C THR A 248 -9.42 -4.99 -13.82
N GLN A 249 -10.45 -5.68 -14.33
CA GLN A 249 -11.84 -5.44 -13.92
C GLN A 249 -12.04 -5.76 -12.44
N ILE A 250 -11.52 -6.89 -11.95
CA ILE A 250 -11.63 -7.27 -10.54
C ILE A 250 -10.92 -6.24 -9.65
N ASP A 251 -9.66 -5.90 -9.93
CA ASP A 251 -8.87 -4.95 -9.11
C ASP A 251 -9.55 -3.56 -9.04
N PHE A 252 -10.16 -3.13 -10.16
CA PHE A 252 -10.95 -1.91 -10.20
C PHE A 252 -12.20 -2.02 -9.31
N LEU A 253 -12.97 -3.11 -9.43
CA LEU A 253 -14.21 -3.29 -8.67
C LEU A 253 -13.95 -3.50 -7.17
N GLU A 254 -12.84 -4.13 -6.78
CA GLU A 254 -12.37 -4.24 -5.39
C GLU A 254 -12.07 -2.85 -4.80
N THR A 255 -11.40 -1.99 -5.58
CA THR A 255 -11.20 -0.58 -5.20
C THR A 255 -12.54 0.13 -5.01
N MET A 256 -13.50 -0.09 -5.90
CA MET A 256 -14.83 0.51 -5.77
C MET A 256 -15.60 -0.02 -4.56
N LEU A 257 -15.51 -1.32 -4.31
CA LEU A 257 -16.14 -1.98 -3.17
C LEU A 257 -15.68 -1.35 -1.86
N ARG A 258 -14.39 -1.04 -1.71
CA ARG A 258 -13.87 -0.28 -0.56
C ARG A 258 -14.52 1.09 -0.43
N ILE A 259 -14.55 1.87 -1.51
CA ILE A 259 -15.13 3.24 -1.51
C ILE A 259 -16.60 3.19 -1.10
N PHE A 260 -17.38 2.24 -1.62
CA PHE A 260 -18.79 2.08 -1.25
C PHE A 260 -18.99 1.57 0.18
N ARG A 261 -18.11 0.70 0.70
CA ARG A 261 -18.13 0.28 2.12
C ARG A 261 -17.86 1.45 3.07
N ASP A 262 -16.83 2.25 2.79
CA ASP A 262 -16.49 3.44 3.58
C ASP A 262 -17.65 4.45 3.60
N ALA A 263 -18.33 4.58 2.46
CA ALA A 263 -19.52 5.42 2.29
C ALA A 263 -20.85 4.75 2.74
N LYS A 264 -20.80 3.55 3.34
CA LYS A 264 -21.96 2.78 3.85
C LYS A 264 -23.07 2.56 2.81
N GLN A 265 -22.69 2.27 1.57
CA GLN A 265 -23.62 1.99 0.47
C GLN A 265 -23.87 0.48 0.32
N ASP A 266 -24.59 -0.13 1.26
CA ASP A 266 -24.71 -1.60 1.37
C ASP A 266 -25.28 -2.29 0.11
N ALA A 267 -26.15 -1.61 -0.64
CA ALA A 267 -26.71 -2.15 -1.89
C ALA A 267 -25.65 -2.23 -3.00
N ASP A 268 -24.89 -1.15 -3.20
CA ASP A 268 -23.78 -1.09 -4.16
C ASP A 268 -22.70 -2.12 -3.78
N VAL A 269 -22.41 -2.26 -2.48
CA VAL A 269 -21.46 -3.27 -1.95
C VAL A 269 -21.87 -4.68 -2.35
N LYS A 270 -23.12 -5.09 -2.10
CA LYS A 270 -23.63 -6.43 -2.45
C LYS A 270 -23.62 -6.68 -3.96
N GLU A 271 -23.94 -5.68 -4.77
CA GLU A 271 -23.90 -5.79 -6.22
C GLU A 271 -22.46 -6.05 -6.71
N LEU A 272 -21.50 -5.25 -6.22
CA LEU A 272 -20.10 -5.39 -6.59
C LEU A 272 -19.51 -6.72 -6.12
N GLU A 273 -19.79 -7.16 -4.90
CA GLU A 273 -19.37 -8.49 -4.41
C GLU A 273 -19.86 -9.61 -5.35
N THR A 274 -21.12 -9.54 -5.79
CA THR A 274 -21.69 -10.51 -6.72
C THR A 274 -20.98 -10.49 -8.09
N ARG A 275 -20.65 -9.30 -8.60
CA ARG A 275 -19.95 -9.14 -9.89
C ARG A 275 -18.49 -9.59 -9.81
N ILE A 276 -17.80 -9.24 -8.73
CA ILE A 276 -16.42 -9.69 -8.44
C ILE A 276 -16.41 -11.21 -8.38
N ALA A 277 -17.28 -11.84 -7.58
CA ALA A 277 -17.33 -13.31 -7.47
C ALA A 277 -17.53 -14.01 -8.83
N LYS A 278 -18.37 -13.45 -9.72
CA LYS A 278 -18.55 -13.96 -11.09
C LYS A 278 -17.30 -13.82 -11.94
N LEU A 279 -16.62 -12.67 -11.87
CA LEU A 279 -15.38 -12.43 -12.61
C LEU A 279 -14.25 -13.31 -12.10
N GLU A 280 -14.10 -13.44 -10.78
CA GLU A 280 -13.08 -14.31 -10.16
C GLU A 280 -13.28 -15.79 -10.52
N ALA A 281 -14.53 -16.27 -10.58
CA ALA A 281 -14.80 -17.62 -11.03
C ALA A 281 -14.30 -17.87 -12.46
N ARG A 282 -14.50 -16.90 -13.37
CA ARG A 282 -13.98 -16.94 -14.75
C ARG A 282 -12.47 -16.81 -14.79
N ASP A 283 -11.92 -15.85 -14.05
CA ASP A 283 -10.48 -15.58 -13.98
C ASP A 283 -9.71 -16.80 -13.46
N TYR A 284 -10.25 -17.50 -12.45
CA TYR A 284 -9.66 -18.73 -11.94
C TYR A 284 -9.71 -19.87 -12.96
N LEU A 285 -10.78 -19.99 -13.74
CA LEU A 285 -10.86 -20.98 -14.81
C LEU A 285 -9.80 -20.73 -15.89
N GLU A 286 -9.58 -19.46 -16.26
CA GLU A 286 -8.50 -19.08 -17.18
C GLU A 286 -7.12 -19.31 -16.55
N TYR A 287 -6.93 -18.92 -15.29
CA TYR A 287 -5.69 -19.11 -14.54
C TYR A 287 -5.27 -20.57 -14.51
N THR A 288 -6.18 -21.47 -14.14
CA THR A 288 -5.89 -22.90 -14.08
C THR A 288 -5.55 -23.45 -15.47
N ARG A 289 -6.18 -22.99 -16.56
CA ARG A 289 -5.83 -23.42 -17.92
C ARG A 289 -4.48 -22.87 -18.42
N SER A 290 -3.96 -21.81 -17.81
CA SER A 290 -2.76 -21.08 -18.25
C SER A 290 -1.41 -21.65 -17.81
N LEU A 291 -1.36 -22.91 -17.33
CA LEU A 291 -0.07 -23.51 -16.97
C LEU A 291 0.85 -23.56 -18.21
N PRO A 292 2.11 -23.11 -18.11
CA PRO A 292 3.01 -23.01 -19.27
C PRO A 292 3.60 -24.36 -19.70
N PHE A 293 3.04 -25.48 -19.22
CA PHE A 293 3.47 -26.83 -19.51
C PHE A 293 2.30 -27.81 -19.33
N PRO A 294 2.31 -28.95 -20.05
CA PRO A 294 1.33 -30.01 -19.84
C PRO A 294 1.54 -30.67 -18.48
N VAL A 295 0.43 -31.10 -17.87
CA VAL A 295 0.42 -31.83 -16.60
C VAL A 295 -0.22 -33.18 -16.84
N GLU A 296 0.54 -34.24 -16.52
CA GLU A 296 0.05 -35.61 -16.57
C GLU A 296 -0.42 -36.04 -15.19
N PRO A 297 -1.57 -36.72 -15.06
CA PRO A 297 -1.95 -37.35 -13.80
C PRO A 297 -0.86 -38.29 -13.28
N PHE A 298 -0.73 -38.38 -11.97
CA PHE A 298 0.11 -39.40 -11.35
C PHE A 298 -0.51 -40.77 -11.59
N ALA A 299 0.29 -41.73 -12.08
CA ALA A 299 -0.19 -43.06 -12.44
C ALA A 299 -0.59 -43.92 -11.22
N GLY A 300 -0.31 -43.42 -10.01
CA GLY A 300 -0.44 -44.18 -8.78
C GLY A 300 0.87 -44.81 -8.35
N ARG A 301 0.90 -45.23 -7.09
CA ARG A 301 2.05 -45.90 -6.48
C ARG A 301 2.19 -47.32 -7.04
N LYS A 302 3.43 -47.80 -7.14
CA LYS A 302 3.74 -49.19 -7.49
C LYS A 302 3.58 -50.12 -6.27
N GLY A 303 3.90 -49.61 -5.08
CA GLY A 303 3.77 -50.31 -3.80
C GLY A 303 2.44 -50.08 -3.08
N LYS A 304 2.35 -50.61 -1.85
CA LYS A 304 1.19 -50.48 -0.96
C LYS A 304 1.31 -49.31 0.02
N SER A 305 2.22 -48.37 -0.23
CA SER A 305 2.37 -47.21 0.65
C SER A 305 1.10 -46.36 0.67
N ASN A 306 0.76 -45.84 1.84
CA ASN A 306 -0.30 -44.86 2.04
C ASN A 306 0.24 -43.52 2.54
N ARG A 307 1.53 -43.24 2.32
CA ARG A 307 2.15 -41.96 2.68
C ARG A 307 1.56 -40.81 1.89
N THR A 308 1.18 -39.75 2.58
CA THR A 308 0.88 -38.44 2.00
C THR A 308 2.09 -37.55 2.22
N LEU A 309 2.60 -36.91 1.16
CA LEU A 309 3.65 -35.92 1.26
C LEU A 309 3.03 -34.57 1.63
N LEU A 310 3.66 -33.85 2.56
CA LEU A 310 3.32 -32.48 2.90
C LEU A 310 4.39 -31.54 2.38
N VAL A 311 3.96 -30.58 1.57
CA VAL A 311 4.80 -29.53 1.01
C VAL A 311 4.44 -28.22 1.66
N GLU A 312 5.42 -27.52 2.24
CA GLU A 312 5.23 -26.22 2.87
C GLU A 312 5.99 -25.15 2.07
N LEU A 313 5.25 -24.22 1.46
CA LEU A 313 5.80 -23.08 0.71
C LEU A 313 5.67 -21.80 1.54
N PHE A 314 6.80 -21.21 1.92
CA PHE A 314 6.90 -19.86 2.49
C PHE A 314 7.09 -18.87 1.34
N THR A 315 6.16 -17.91 1.21
CA THR A 315 6.06 -17.03 0.06
C THR A 315 5.57 -15.64 0.42
N ASN A 316 5.42 -14.79 -0.59
CA ASN A 316 4.77 -13.48 -0.54
C ASN A 316 4.32 -13.11 -1.97
N SER A 317 3.17 -12.45 -2.12
CA SER A 317 2.65 -12.03 -3.44
C SER A 317 3.59 -11.09 -4.20
N GLU A 318 4.45 -10.35 -3.49
CA GLU A 318 5.46 -9.43 -4.04
C GLU A 318 6.81 -10.11 -4.32
N ALA A 319 7.01 -11.35 -3.89
CA ALA A 319 8.26 -12.07 -4.13
C ALA A 319 8.36 -12.54 -5.60
N GLN A 320 9.03 -11.79 -6.47
CA GLN A 320 9.21 -12.15 -7.88
C GLN A 320 9.79 -13.56 -8.09
N GLY A 321 10.73 -13.96 -7.24
CA GLY A 321 11.32 -15.31 -7.24
C GLY A 321 10.37 -16.44 -6.84
N ALA A 322 9.16 -16.15 -6.32
CA ALA A 322 8.17 -17.14 -5.94
C ALA A 322 7.33 -17.68 -7.11
N ALA A 323 7.43 -17.06 -8.29
CA ALA A 323 6.61 -17.43 -9.44
C ALA A 323 6.87 -18.88 -9.92
N ALA A 324 8.13 -19.29 -10.08
CA ALA A 324 8.47 -20.65 -10.52
C ALA A 324 7.95 -21.75 -9.58
N PRO A 325 8.29 -21.75 -8.28
CA PRO A 325 7.85 -22.83 -7.39
C PRO A 325 6.34 -22.84 -7.20
N THR A 326 5.68 -21.68 -7.15
CA THR A 326 4.22 -21.62 -6.98
C THR A 326 3.52 -22.24 -8.19
N VAL A 327 3.90 -21.86 -9.42
CA VAL A 327 3.30 -22.41 -10.64
C VAL A 327 3.62 -23.90 -10.82
N ALA A 328 4.82 -24.33 -10.42
CA ALA A 328 5.18 -25.75 -10.41
C ALA A 328 4.30 -26.56 -9.45
N LEU A 329 4.05 -26.05 -8.25
CA LEU A 329 3.19 -26.68 -7.27
C LEU A 329 1.71 -26.70 -7.70
N GLU A 330 1.24 -25.73 -8.49
CA GLU A 330 -0.07 -25.85 -9.14
C GLU A 330 -0.12 -27.03 -10.12
N GLY A 331 0.97 -27.27 -10.86
CA GLY A 331 1.12 -28.47 -11.67
C GLY A 331 1.07 -29.75 -10.82
N ILE A 332 1.75 -29.77 -9.68
CA ILE A 332 1.71 -30.89 -8.74
C ILE A 332 0.30 -31.13 -8.21
N ARG A 333 -0.41 -30.10 -7.74
CA ARG A 333 -1.79 -30.23 -7.23
C ARG A 333 -2.78 -30.74 -8.26
N LYS A 334 -2.50 -30.54 -9.55
CA LYS A 334 -3.26 -31.13 -10.65
C LYS A 334 -2.88 -32.56 -10.98
N ALA A 335 -1.60 -32.90 -10.83
CA ALA A 335 -1.09 -34.24 -11.11
C ALA A 335 -1.45 -35.24 -10.00
N PHE A 336 -1.38 -34.81 -8.75
CA PHE A 336 -1.50 -35.67 -7.57
C PHE A 336 -2.79 -35.38 -6.80
N LYS A 337 -3.38 -36.41 -6.20
CA LYS A 337 -4.56 -36.26 -5.32
C LYS A 337 -4.14 -35.73 -3.94
N PRO A 338 -5.06 -35.12 -3.17
CA PRO A 338 -4.79 -34.72 -1.79
C PRO A 338 -4.38 -35.86 -0.85
N THR A 339 -4.72 -37.12 -1.18
CA THR A 339 -4.28 -38.34 -0.48
C THR A 339 -2.85 -38.78 -0.84
N GLU A 340 -2.16 -38.00 -1.67
CA GLU A 340 -0.80 -38.26 -2.15
C GLU A 340 0.08 -37.06 -1.82
N VAL A 341 -0.34 -35.85 -2.22
CA VAL A 341 0.43 -34.63 -1.96
C VAL A 341 -0.50 -33.53 -1.48
N ILE A 342 -0.16 -32.93 -0.33
CA ILE A 342 -0.79 -31.74 0.21
C ILE A 342 0.22 -30.60 0.11
N VAL A 343 -0.20 -29.46 -0.43
CA VAL A 343 0.60 -28.23 -0.46
C VAL A 343 -0.02 -27.23 0.49
N LEU A 344 0.81 -26.59 1.32
CA LEU A 344 0.45 -25.48 2.21
C LEU A 344 1.22 -24.23 1.80
N GLN A 345 0.55 -23.08 1.81
CA GLN A 345 1.19 -21.79 1.60
C GLN A 345 1.17 -20.96 2.89
N TYR A 346 2.33 -20.41 3.25
CA TYR A 346 2.53 -19.47 4.34
C TYR A 346 3.02 -18.16 3.74
N HIS A 347 2.25 -17.08 3.89
CA HIS A 347 2.73 -15.75 3.53
C HIS A 347 3.53 -15.16 4.68
N LEU A 348 4.62 -14.46 4.36
CA LEU A 348 5.46 -13.72 5.31
C LEU A 348 5.61 -12.27 4.86
N HIS A 349 5.96 -11.34 5.77
CA HIS A 349 6.20 -9.92 5.44
C HIS A 349 7.53 -9.66 4.70
N ILE A 350 8.00 -10.61 3.89
CA ILE A 350 9.28 -10.56 3.17
C ILE A 350 9.03 -10.94 1.70
N PRO A 351 9.44 -10.12 0.71
CA PRO A 351 10.29 -8.93 0.84
C PRO A 351 9.53 -7.64 1.21
N ALA A 352 8.20 -7.68 1.25
CA ALA A 352 7.36 -6.52 1.51
C ALA A 352 6.16 -6.92 2.40
N PRO A 353 5.51 -5.95 3.07
CA PRO A 353 4.28 -6.21 3.81
C PRO A 353 3.22 -6.93 2.95
N SER A 354 2.62 -8.01 3.49
CA SER A 354 1.53 -8.75 2.86
C SER A 354 0.32 -8.78 3.79
N THR A 355 -0.88 -8.70 3.21
CA THR A 355 -2.16 -8.80 3.94
C THR A 355 -2.64 -10.23 4.12
N LEU A 356 -1.86 -11.21 3.66
CA LEU A 356 -2.12 -12.65 3.82
C LEU A 356 -1.33 -13.27 4.98
N VAL A 357 -0.43 -12.51 5.60
CA VAL A 357 0.37 -12.97 6.74
C VAL A 357 -0.48 -13.06 7.99
N ASN A 358 -0.14 -14.02 8.85
CA ASN A 358 -0.68 -14.16 10.19
C ASN A 358 0.43 -14.61 11.14
N LYS A 359 0.16 -14.44 12.44
CA LYS A 359 1.08 -14.82 13.52
C LYS A 359 1.57 -16.28 13.41
N ASP A 360 0.67 -17.20 13.07
CA ASP A 360 0.96 -18.63 12.99
C ASP A 360 1.92 -18.96 11.84
N ALA A 361 1.88 -18.21 10.73
CA ALA A 361 2.84 -18.33 9.64
C ALA A 361 4.24 -17.88 10.06
N GLU A 362 4.35 -16.82 10.87
CA GLU A 362 5.63 -16.35 11.44
C GLU A 362 6.17 -17.31 12.51
N GLU A 363 5.30 -17.87 13.36
CA GLU A 363 5.69 -18.91 14.31
C GLU A 363 6.20 -20.17 13.56
N ARG A 364 5.55 -20.53 12.44
CA ARG A 364 6.01 -21.62 11.57
C ARG A 364 7.33 -21.29 10.87
N GLN A 365 7.55 -20.03 10.46
CA GLN A 365 8.83 -19.56 9.96
C GLN A 365 9.93 -19.74 11.02
N GLN A 366 9.67 -19.32 12.26
CA GLN A 366 10.60 -19.41 13.37
C GLN A 366 10.95 -20.87 13.70
N TYR A 367 9.99 -21.79 13.61
CA TYR A 367 10.23 -23.23 13.74
C TYR A 367 11.31 -23.73 12.76
N TYR A 368 11.35 -23.18 11.54
CA TYR A 368 12.35 -23.52 10.52
C TYR A 368 13.53 -22.55 10.41
N ARG A 369 13.70 -21.57 11.30
CA ARG A 369 14.67 -20.47 11.13
C ARG A 369 16.11 -20.90 10.79
N GLY A 370 16.56 -22.05 11.27
CA GLY A 370 17.90 -22.60 10.94
C GLY A 370 18.03 -23.20 9.53
N LYS A 371 16.90 -23.48 8.86
CA LYS A 371 16.83 -24.14 7.54
C LYS A 371 16.18 -23.24 6.47
N LEU A 372 15.35 -22.28 6.86
CA LEU A 372 14.76 -21.29 5.96
C LEU A 372 15.75 -20.13 5.77
N THR A 373 16.62 -20.25 4.76
CA THR A 373 17.71 -19.30 4.51
C THR A 373 17.42 -18.31 3.37
N ALA A 374 16.36 -18.51 2.60
CA ALA A 374 15.96 -17.66 1.49
C ALA A 374 14.44 -17.71 1.24
N MET A 375 13.93 -16.68 0.55
CA MET A 375 12.53 -16.60 0.09
C MET A 375 12.47 -16.67 -1.45
N PRO A 376 11.54 -17.44 -2.04
CA PRO A 376 10.60 -18.36 -1.40
C PRO A 376 11.31 -19.51 -0.68
N GLY A 377 10.75 -19.99 0.42
CA GLY A 377 11.20 -21.19 1.12
C GLY A 377 10.32 -22.38 0.79
N LEU A 378 10.88 -23.57 0.54
CA LEU A 378 10.10 -24.76 0.26
C LEU A 378 10.61 -25.92 1.12
N PHE A 379 9.70 -26.61 1.77
CA PHE A 379 9.99 -27.81 2.54
C PHE A 379 9.15 -28.97 2.02
N LEU A 380 9.77 -30.14 1.89
CA LEU A 380 9.12 -31.40 1.58
C LEU A 380 9.27 -32.31 2.79
N ASN A 381 8.15 -32.66 3.41
CA ASN A 381 8.11 -33.37 4.68
C ASN A 381 9.04 -32.77 5.75
N GLY A 382 9.15 -31.44 5.80
CA GLY A 382 10.01 -30.71 6.74
C GLY A 382 11.50 -30.69 6.42
N ALA A 383 11.92 -31.31 5.31
CA ALA A 383 13.27 -31.16 4.76
C ALA A 383 13.32 -29.99 3.76
N PRO A 384 14.32 -29.10 3.81
CA PRO A 384 14.41 -27.95 2.93
C PRO A 384 14.75 -28.37 1.49
N VAL A 385 14.00 -27.85 0.53
CA VAL A 385 14.27 -28.01 -0.90
C VAL A 385 15.10 -26.81 -1.36
N ARG A 386 16.37 -27.06 -1.70
CA ARG A 386 17.30 -26.03 -2.17
C ARG A 386 16.97 -25.59 -3.60
N GLU A 387 17.39 -24.37 -3.94
CA GLU A 387 17.27 -23.81 -5.30
C GLU A 387 15.83 -23.91 -5.84
N ASN A 388 14.84 -23.51 -5.05
CA ASN A 388 13.42 -23.60 -5.41
C ASN A 388 12.89 -22.34 -6.12
N GLY A 389 13.50 -21.17 -5.91
CA GLY A 389 13.08 -19.90 -6.51
C GLY A 389 13.33 -19.82 -8.02
N GLY A 390 12.69 -18.83 -8.64
CA GLY A 390 12.92 -18.49 -10.05
C GLY A 390 11.74 -17.76 -10.70
N PRO A 391 11.96 -17.19 -11.90
CA PRO A 391 10.90 -16.59 -12.70
C PRO A 391 9.94 -17.65 -13.26
N ARG A 392 8.70 -17.27 -13.60
CA ARG A 392 7.65 -18.17 -14.11
C ARG A 392 8.11 -19.07 -15.26
N SER A 393 9.03 -18.62 -16.12
CA SER A 393 9.58 -19.41 -17.24
C SER A 393 10.31 -20.68 -16.79
N GLN A 394 10.81 -20.75 -15.55
CA GLN A 394 11.47 -21.92 -14.98
C GLN A 394 10.49 -22.91 -14.31
N ALA A 395 9.18 -22.61 -14.28
CA ALA A 395 8.20 -23.44 -13.57
C ALA A 395 8.14 -24.88 -14.09
N LYS A 396 8.32 -25.11 -15.40
CA LYS A 396 8.35 -26.47 -15.98
C LYS A 396 9.49 -27.30 -15.40
N ALA A 397 10.69 -26.73 -15.31
CA ALA A 397 11.86 -27.42 -14.77
C ALA A 397 11.64 -27.78 -13.29
N LYS A 398 11.11 -26.85 -12.49
CA LYS A 398 10.76 -27.11 -11.08
C LYS A 398 9.68 -28.20 -10.96
N TYR A 399 8.65 -28.16 -11.78
CA TYR A 399 7.59 -29.17 -11.80
C TYR A 399 8.15 -30.57 -12.08
N THR A 400 9.02 -30.73 -13.08
CA THR A 400 9.67 -32.01 -13.39
C THR A 400 10.45 -32.54 -12.19
N THR A 401 11.31 -31.70 -11.59
CA THR A 401 12.09 -32.08 -10.40
C THR A 401 11.19 -32.48 -9.22
N TYR A 402 10.15 -31.69 -8.94
CA TYR A 402 9.23 -32.01 -7.83
C TYR A 402 8.49 -33.31 -8.10
N ARG A 403 8.00 -33.53 -9.33
CA ARG A 403 7.27 -34.75 -9.70
C ARG A 403 8.14 -36.00 -9.52
N GLU A 404 9.39 -35.96 -9.94
CA GLU A 404 10.35 -37.07 -9.79
C GLU A 404 10.56 -37.42 -8.32
N VAL A 405 10.95 -36.42 -7.51
CA VAL A 405 11.21 -36.60 -6.08
C VAL A 405 9.95 -37.08 -5.35
N PHE A 406 8.78 -36.51 -5.66
CA PHE A 406 7.55 -36.84 -4.96
C PHE A 406 7.11 -38.27 -5.31
N THR A 407 7.25 -38.68 -6.57
CA THR A 407 6.95 -40.04 -7.02
C THR A 407 7.80 -41.06 -6.27
N GLU A 408 9.11 -40.81 -6.12
CA GLU A 408 10.00 -41.69 -5.37
C GLU A 408 9.60 -41.78 -3.89
N MET A 409 9.36 -40.63 -3.24
CA MET A 409 9.03 -40.60 -1.82
C MET A 409 7.66 -41.22 -1.50
N LEU A 410 6.72 -41.21 -2.44
CA LEU A 410 5.40 -41.82 -2.27
C LEU A 410 5.46 -43.35 -2.16
N GLU A 411 6.52 -44.00 -2.67
CA GLU A 411 6.71 -45.44 -2.54
C GLU A 411 7.11 -45.87 -1.12
N GLN A 412 7.60 -44.93 -0.31
CA GLN A 412 8.04 -45.20 1.06
C GLN A 412 6.83 -45.21 2.00
N ALA A 413 6.67 -46.29 2.78
CA ALA A 413 5.63 -46.34 3.80
C ALA A 413 5.90 -45.28 4.90
N PRO A 414 4.87 -44.64 5.46
CA PRO A 414 5.06 -43.73 6.59
C PRO A 414 5.46 -44.54 7.84
N ALA A 415 6.35 -43.99 8.67
CA ALA A 415 6.77 -44.65 9.91
C ALA A 415 5.66 -44.72 10.97
N SER A 416 4.57 -43.98 10.78
CA SER A 416 3.40 -43.98 11.65
C SER A 416 2.14 -43.70 10.83
N GLN A 417 1.03 -44.27 11.27
CA GLN A 417 -0.28 -44.06 10.69
C GLN A 417 -0.96 -42.86 11.34
N LEU A 418 -1.70 -42.11 10.53
CA LEU A 418 -2.50 -40.97 10.97
C LEU A 418 -3.88 -41.10 10.34
N LYS A 419 -4.91 -41.05 11.18
CA LYS A 419 -6.29 -40.83 10.75
C LYS A 419 -6.77 -39.54 11.40
N ALA A 420 -7.75 -38.89 10.78
CA ALA A 420 -8.38 -37.74 11.40
C ALA A 420 -9.86 -37.69 11.07
N THR A 421 -10.64 -37.15 12.00
CA THR A 421 -12.06 -36.90 11.87
C THR A 421 -12.34 -35.43 12.19
N LEU A 422 -13.31 -34.86 11.49
CA LEU A 422 -13.76 -33.49 11.66
C LEU A 422 -15.26 -33.52 11.90
N THR A 423 -15.67 -32.85 12.97
CA THR A 423 -17.08 -32.61 13.30
C THR A 423 -17.32 -31.10 13.37
N ARG A 424 -18.45 -30.66 12.86
CA ARG A 424 -18.88 -29.26 12.91
C ARG A 424 -20.23 -29.17 13.60
N ASN A 425 -20.33 -28.31 14.60
CA ASN A 425 -21.58 -27.99 15.29
C ASN A 425 -21.79 -26.47 15.24
N GLY A 426 -22.50 -26.00 14.22
CA GLY A 426 -22.66 -24.58 13.94
C GLY A 426 -21.30 -23.93 13.64
N ASP A 427 -20.87 -23.04 14.53
CA ASP A 427 -19.61 -22.30 14.44
C ASP A 427 -18.41 -23.05 15.04
N GLU A 428 -18.65 -24.01 15.93
CA GLU A 428 -17.57 -24.79 16.54
C GLU A 428 -17.20 -25.98 15.66
N ILE A 429 -15.91 -26.11 15.37
CA ILE A 429 -15.33 -27.30 14.75
C ILE A 429 -14.52 -28.05 15.79
N LYS A 430 -14.58 -29.37 15.75
CA LYS A 430 -13.71 -30.26 16.52
C LYS A 430 -13.01 -31.23 15.60
N VAL A 431 -11.69 -31.22 15.65
CA VAL A 431 -10.82 -32.15 14.92
C VAL A 431 -10.24 -33.14 15.90
N THR A 432 -10.24 -34.42 15.54
CA THR A 432 -9.54 -35.47 16.29
C THR A 432 -8.60 -36.20 15.35
N ALA A 433 -7.33 -36.32 15.74
CA ALA A 433 -6.35 -37.14 15.06
C ALA A 433 -6.04 -38.39 15.89
N GLU A 434 -6.04 -39.54 15.23
CA GLU A 434 -5.66 -40.83 15.80
C GLU A 434 -4.28 -41.19 15.23
N VAL A 435 -3.29 -41.31 16.12
CA VAL A 435 -1.92 -41.71 15.76
C VAL A 435 -1.71 -43.16 16.14
N SER A 436 -1.12 -43.94 15.24
CA SER A 436 -0.73 -45.34 15.52
C SER A 436 0.64 -45.67 14.96
N SER A 437 1.53 -46.20 15.80
CA SER A 437 2.87 -46.68 15.47
C SER A 437 3.17 -48.01 16.16
N ASP A 438 4.26 -48.67 15.76
CA ASP A 438 4.68 -49.96 16.35
C ASP A 438 5.22 -49.81 17.78
N ALA A 439 5.75 -48.62 18.10
CA ALA A 439 6.29 -48.29 19.41
C ALA A 439 6.05 -46.82 19.75
N ALA A 440 6.12 -46.49 21.04
CA ALA A 440 6.07 -45.11 21.49
C ALA A 440 7.22 -44.28 20.88
N PRO A 441 6.98 -43.00 20.58
CA PRO A 441 7.99 -42.16 19.96
C PRO A 441 9.19 -41.95 20.89
N LYS A 442 10.40 -42.12 20.35
CA LYS A 442 11.66 -41.86 21.07
C LYS A 442 12.02 -40.38 21.06
N ASP A 443 11.68 -39.69 19.97
CA ASP A 443 11.83 -38.26 19.81
C ASP A 443 10.55 -37.52 20.19
N LYS A 444 10.65 -36.20 20.35
CA LYS A 444 9.48 -35.34 20.54
C LYS A 444 8.65 -35.35 19.26
N MET A 445 7.40 -35.81 19.36
CA MET A 445 6.45 -35.83 18.25
C MET A 445 5.26 -34.95 18.58
N SER A 446 4.74 -34.23 17.59
CA SER A 446 3.54 -33.42 17.72
C SER A 446 2.63 -33.57 16.51
N VAL A 447 1.32 -33.61 16.75
CA VAL A 447 0.30 -33.44 15.71
C VAL A 447 -0.08 -31.97 15.63
N ARG A 448 -0.10 -31.43 14.41
CA ARG A 448 -0.51 -30.05 14.12
C ARG A 448 -1.73 -30.07 13.21
N PHE A 449 -2.59 -29.08 13.39
CA PHE A 449 -3.85 -28.92 12.65
C PHE A 449 -3.86 -27.54 11.97
N ALA A 450 -3.52 -27.47 10.69
CA ALA A 450 -3.58 -26.21 9.94
C ALA A 450 -4.99 -26.03 9.36
N LEU A 451 -5.65 -24.93 9.71
CA LEU A 451 -6.85 -24.46 9.02
C LEU A 451 -6.41 -23.63 7.80
N VAL A 452 -6.84 -24.07 6.62
CA VAL A 452 -6.42 -23.49 5.34
C VAL A 452 -7.61 -22.98 4.55
N GLU A 453 -7.39 -21.90 3.80
CA GLU A 453 -8.31 -21.46 2.76
C GLU A 453 -7.84 -22.02 1.42
N GLU A 454 -8.71 -22.80 0.76
CA GLU A 454 -8.35 -23.54 -0.45
C GLU A 454 -7.81 -22.63 -1.57
N ARG A 455 -8.35 -21.41 -1.65
CA ARG A 455 -8.01 -20.45 -2.68
C ARG A 455 -8.25 -19.03 -2.21
N VAL A 456 -7.23 -18.19 -2.37
CA VAL A 456 -7.31 -16.74 -2.16
C VAL A 456 -6.78 -16.03 -3.38
N ARG A 457 -7.55 -15.08 -3.92
CA ARG A 457 -7.05 -14.17 -4.95
C ARG A 457 -6.24 -13.07 -4.27
N SER A 458 -5.00 -12.91 -4.69
CA SER A 458 -4.13 -11.81 -4.25
C SER A 458 -2.96 -11.68 -5.20
N ALA A 459 -3.17 -10.96 -6.31
CA ALA A 459 -2.10 -10.68 -7.25
C ALA A 459 -1.00 -9.82 -6.61
N GLY A 460 0.24 -9.87 -7.08
CA GLY A 460 1.32 -8.99 -6.62
C GLY A 460 2.45 -8.96 -7.65
N ALA A 461 3.60 -8.36 -7.32
CA ALA A 461 4.74 -8.29 -8.24
C ALA A 461 5.27 -9.66 -8.68
N SER A 462 4.93 -10.75 -7.98
CA SER A 462 5.26 -12.13 -8.43
C SER A 462 4.54 -12.56 -9.70
N GLY A 463 3.43 -11.91 -10.07
CA GLY A 463 2.54 -12.34 -11.16
C GLY A 463 1.74 -13.61 -10.87
N VAL A 464 1.85 -14.17 -9.67
CA VAL A 464 0.93 -15.22 -9.17
C VAL A 464 -0.37 -14.53 -8.74
N ARG A 465 -1.51 -15.03 -9.23
CA ARG A 465 -2.83 -14.42 -8.95
C ARG A 465 -3.61 -15.13 -7.84
N TYR A 466 -3.43 -16.45 -7.74
CA TYR A 466 -4.13 -17.28 -6.78
C TYR A 466 -3.14 -18.01 -5.88
N HIS A 467 -3.40 -17.94 -4.59
CA HIS A 467 -2.69 -18.65 -3.54
C HIS A 467 -3.59 -19.77 -3.03
N HIS A 468 -3.02 -20.97 -2.90
CA HIS A 468 -3.78 -22.17 -2.64
C HIS A 468 -3.39 -22.79 -1.31
N ASN A 469 -4.39 -23.34 -0.60
CA ASN A 469 -4.23 -23.88 0.75
C ASN A 469 -3.43 -22.91 1.64
N LEU A 470 -3.85 -21.64 1.63
CA LEU A 470 -3.24 -20.58 2.43
C LEU A 470 -3.55 -20.87 3.90
N VAL A 471 -2.52 -21.06 4.71
CA VAL A 471 -2.70 -21.33 6.15
C VAL A 471 -3.19 -20.06 6.83
N ARG A 472 -4.39 -20.13 7.42
CA ARG A 472 -5.01 -19.03 8.16
C ARG A 472 -4.74 -19.11 9.66
N THR A 473 -4.62 -20.33 10.22
CA THR A 473 -4.24 -20.55 11.62
C THR A 473 -3.87 -22.01 11.89
N PHE A 474 -3.16 -22.29 12.98
CA PHE A 474 -3.02 -23.61 13.58
C PHE A 474 -4.00 -23.79 14.74
N LEU A 475 -4.91 -24.75 14.61
CA LEU A 475 -5.87 -25.09 15.65
C LEU A 475 -5.14 -25.69 16.85
N GLY A 476 -5.24 -25.02 18.00
CA GLY A 476 -4.50 -25.38 19.22
C GLY A 476 -3.06 -24.84 19.27
N GLY A 477 -2.68 -23.96 18.36
CA GLY A 477 -1.38 -23.25 18.30
C GLY A 477 -0.33 -23.92 17.42
N ALA A 478 0.63 -23.15 16.89
CA ALA A 478 1.65 -23.61 15.94
C ALA A 478 2.57 -24.72 16.49
N ALA A 479 2.72 -24.82 17.81
CA ALA A 479 3.49 -25.88 18.46
C ALA A 479 2.87 -27.28 18.27
N GLY A 480 1.55 -27.39 18.11
CA GLY A 480 0.83 -28.66 18.01
C GLY A 480 0.55 -29.33 19.36
N LYS A 481 -0.02 -30.54 19.30
CA LYS A 481 -0.30 -31.41 20.46
C LYS A 481 0.71 -32.55 20.52
N PRO A 482 1.38 -32.78 21.66
CA PRO A 482 2.41 -33.81 21.77
C PRO A 482 1.80 -35.21 21.66
N ILE A 483 2.57 -36.15 21.10
CA ILE A 483 2.29 -37.58 21.09
C ILE A 483 3.36 -38.29 21.92
N THR A 484 2.92 -39.10 22.87
CA THR A 484 3.76 -39.77 23.87
C THR A 484 3.59 -41.29 23.86
N LYS A 485 2.49 -41.80 23.29
CA LYS A 485 2.19 -43.24 23.23
C LYS A 485 2.23 -43.77 21.80
N ALA A 486 2.35 -45.08 21.67
CA ALA A 486 2.28 -45.77 20.38
C ALA A 486 0.91 -45.64 19.71
N LYS A 487 -0.15 -45.48 20.52
CA LYS A 487 -1.52 -45.20 20.08
C LYS A 487 -2.07 -44.08 20.94
N GLU A 488 -2.45 -42.98 20.31
CA GLU A 488 -2.91 -41.79 21.01
C GLU A 488 -3.84 -40.97 20.14
N ASP A 489 -4.93 -40.52 20.75
CA ASP A 489 -5.89 -39.62 20.12
C ASP A 489 -5.69 -38.22 20.68
N VAL A 490 -5.63 -37.23 19.79
CA VAL A 490 -5.53 -35.82 20.17
C VAL A 490 -6.62 -35.03 19.48
N SER A 491 -7.32 -34.19 20.26
CA SER A 491 -8.41 -33.37 19.75
C SER A 491 -8.17 -31.88 20.02
N VAL A 492 -8.69 -31.06 19.12
CA VAL A 492 -8.77 -29.60 19.26
C VAL A 492 -10.15 -29.11 18.84
N SER A 493 -10.74 -28.22 19.65
CA SER A 493 -11.92 -27.44 19.26
C SER A 493 -11.50 -26.03 18.84
N TYR A 494 -12.25 -25.43 17.92
CA TYR A 494 -12.05 -24.06 17.47
C TYR A 494 -13.37 -23.44 17.01
N LYS A 495 -13.56 -22.14 17.27
CA LYS A 495 -14.73 -21.37 16.81
C LYS A 495 -14.37 -20.60 15.56
N LEU A 496 -15.06 -20.85 14.46
CA LEU A 496 -14.73 -20.22 13.17
C LEU A 496 -14.95 -18.70 13.20
N ALA A 497 -15.92 -18.22 13.99
CA ALA A 497 -16.18 -16.80 14.18
C ALA A 497 -14.99 -16.03 14.80
N ASP A 498 -14.06 -16.72 15.47
CA ASP A 498 -12.87 -16.09 16.05
C ASP A 498 -11.75 -15.86 15.01
N LEU A 499 -11.85 -16.46 13.82
CA LEU A 499 -10.78 -16.45 12.81
C LEU A 499 -10.56 -15.07 12.19
N GLU A 500 -11.60 -14.48 11.60
CA GLU A 500 -11.50 -13.18 10.93
C GLU A 500 -11.06 -12.06 11.88
N PRO A 501 -11.63 -11.92 13.10
CA PRO A 501 -11.18 -10.93 14.07
C PRO A 501 -9.71 -11.10 14.44
N ALA A 502 -9.23 -12.34 14.66
CA ALA A 502 -7.85 -12.60 15.02
C ALA A 502 -6.87 -12.22 13.89
N LEU A 503 -7.20 -12.56 12.65
CA LEU A 503 -6.41 -12.18 11.47
C LEU A 503 -6.34 -10.66 11.29
N ASN A 504 -7.48 -9.97 11.42
CA ASN A 504 -7.53 -8.52 11.32
C ASN A 504 -6.76 -7.84 12.44
N GLN A 505 -6.88 -8.31 13.69
CA GLN A 505 -6.17 -7.76 14.83
C GLN A 505 -4.64 -7.86 14.65
N TYR A 506 -4.15 -8.98 14.13
CA TYR A 506 -2.74 -9.15 13.80
C TYR A 506 -2.29 -8.10 12.77
N LEU A 507 -3.01 -7.97 11.65
CA LEU A 507 -2.66 -7.02 10.59
C LEU A 507 -2.79 -5.55 11.04
N ASP A 508 -3.74 -5.23 11.92
CA ASP A 508 -3.86 -3.90 12.52
C ASP A 508 -2.67 -3.56 13.42
N THR A 509 -2.19 -4.55 14.18
CA THR A 509 -1.02 -4.38 15.04
C THR A 509 0.23 -4.16 14.20
N PHE A 510 0.45 -5.02 13.20
CA PHE A 510 1.57 -4.87 12.27
C PHE A 510 1.51 -3.52 11.52
N ALA A 511 0.33 -3.08 11.05
CA ALA A 511 0.17 -1.80 10.37
C ALA A 511 0.59 -0.61 11.26
N LYS A 512 0.23 -0.64 12.55
CA LYS A 512 0.61 0.40 13.51
C LYS A 512 2.12 0.45 13.75
N GLU A 513 2.74 -0.71 13.88
CA GLU A 513 4.20 -0.83 14.03
C GLU A 513 4.92 -0.31 12.79
N LEU A 514 4.47 -0.74 11.60
CA LEU A 514 5.01 -0.28 10.32
C LEU A 514 4.89 1.25 10.14
N ALA A 515 3.74 1.82 10.52
CA ALA A 515 3.50 3.26 10.46
C ALA A 515 4.38 4.05 11.44
N ALA A 516 4.67 3.49 12.62
CA ALA A 516 5.61 4.10 13.57
C ALA A 516 7.04 4.17 13.00
N ASP A 517 7.40 3.23 12.13
CA ASP A 517 8.68 3.21 11.40
C ASP A 517 8.65 4.03 10.09
N GLY A 518 7.57 4.76 9.82
CA GLY A 518 7.43 5.63 8.65
C GLY A 518 7.09 4.91 7.35
N ALA A 519 6.69 3.64 7.40
CA ALA A 519 6.24 2.85 6.25
C ALA A 519 4.73 2.56 6.33
N ASN A 520 4.13 2.19 5.21
CA ASN A 520 2.70 1.83 5.17
C ASN A 520 2.48 0.61 4.27
N TYR A 521 1.37 -0.08 4.48
CA TYR A 521 0.90 -1.06 3.51
C TYR A 521 0.61 -0.35 2.19
N VAL A 522 1.18 -0.86 1.11
CA VAL A 522 0.81 -0.43 -0.26
C VAL A 522 -0.60 -0.92 -0.60
N ARG A 523 -1.05 -2.01 0.05
CA ARG A 523 -2.38 -2.62 -0.12
C ARG A 523 -3.05 -2.76 1.25
N SER A 524 -4.10 -1.99 1.47
CA SER A 524 -4.90 -2.07 2.70
C SER A 524 -5.98 -3.16 2.64
N GLU A 525 -6.26 -3.69 1.45
CA GLU A 525 -7.27 -4.74 1.28
C GLU A 525 -6.81 -6.07 1.85
N ARG A 526 -7.70 -6.67 2.62
CA ARG A 526 -7.50 -7.93 3.32
C ARG A 526 -8.44 -8.97 2.73
N PRO A 527 -7.93 -9.90 1.93
CA PRO A 527 -8.74 -11.01 1.44
C PRO A 527 -9.15 -11.88 2.63
N MET A 528 -10.37 -11.71 3.12
CA MET A 528 -10.94 -12.38 4.29
C MET A 528 -12.26 -13.08 3.93
N GLU A 529 -12.36 -13.63 2.73
CA GLU A 529 -13.54 -14.38 2.33
C GLU A 529 -13.75 -15.63 3.20
N LEU A 530 -12.66 -16.30 3.58
CA LEU A 530 -12.66 -17.46 4.48
C LEU A 530 -13.63 -18.55 4.04
N LYS A 531 -13.77 -18.74 2.72
CA LYS A 531 -14.63 -19.74 2.09
C LYS A 531 -13.84 -20.99 1.76
N ARG A 532 -14.52 -22.13 1.62
CA ARG A 532 -13.88 -23.41 1.23
C ARG A 532 -12.70 -23.74 2.13
N LEU A 533 -12.93 -23.64 3.44
CA LEU A 533 -11.92 -23.97 4.43
C LEU A 533 -11.67 -25.49 4.44
N ARG A 534 -10.44 -25.88 4.77
CA ARG A 534 -10.04 -27.28 4.93
C ARG A 534 -9.11 -27.39 6.13
N ILE A 535 -8.95 -28.60 6.65
CA ILE A 535 -8.04 -28.87 7.76
C ILE A 535 -6.98 -29.84 7.29
N VAL A 536 -5.72 -29.48 7.48
CA VAL A 536 -4.59 -30.37 7.25
C VAL A 536 -4.03 -30.78 8.61
N ALA A 537 -4.21 -32.04 8.97
CA ALA A 537 -3.58 -32.63 10.15
C ALA A 537 -2.28 -33.32 9.74
N PHE A 538 -1.19 -33.08 10.46
CA PHE A 538 0.08 -33.75 10.19
C PHE A 538 0.86 -34.08 11.46
N LEU A 539 1.49 -35.24 11.45
CA LEU A 539 2.37 -35.74 12.51
C LEU A 539 3.82 -35.40 12.16
N GLN A 540 4.52 -34.74 13.08
CA GLN A 540 5.89 -34.27 12.85
C GLN A 540 6.79 -34.60 14.04
N ASN A 541 8.01 -35.03 13.75
CA ASN A 541 9.10 -35.16 14.71
C ASN A 541 9.72 -33.77 14.92
N ASP A 542 9.62 -33.22 16.12
CA ASP A 542 10.10 -31.87 16.44
C ASP A 542 11.63 -31.80 16.62
N THR A 543 12.30 -32.95 16.76
CA THR A 543 13.77 -33.03 16.81
C THR A 543 14.36 -32.96 15.40
N SER A 544 13.92 -33.85 14.50
CA SER A 544 14.42 -33.88 13.11
C SER A 544 13.74 -32.85 12.19
N GLN A 545 12.56 -32.41 12.61
CA GLN A 545 11.58 -31.63 11.85
C GLN A 545 10.92 -32.41 10.71
N GLU A 546 11.10 -33.73 10.64
CA GLU A 546 10.47 -34.57 9.62
C GLU A 546 8.96 -34.66 9.84
N ILE A 547 8.18 -34.42 8.78
CA ILE A 547 6.74 -34.71 8.75
C ILE A 547 6.56 -36.15 8.27
N ILE A 548 5.96 -36.97 9.13
CA ILE A 548 5.87 -38.43 8.98
C ILE A 548 4.67 -38.81 8.13
N GLN A 549 3.53 -38.15 8.38
CA GLN A 549 2.28 -38.39 7.68
C GLN A 549 1.39 -37.15 7.77
N ALA A 550 0.56 -36.95 6.75
CA ALA A 550 -0.44 -35.90 6.69
C ALA A 550 -1.78 -36.41 6.14
N ILE A 551 -2.86 -35.74 6.53
CA ILE A 551 -4.20 -35.97 6.02
C ILE A 551 -4.93 -34.64 5.89
N GLU A 552 -5.70 -34.50 4.82
CA GLU A 552 -6.55 -33.34 4.58
C GLU A 552 -8.02 -33.73 4.77
N LEU A 553 -8.77 -32.88 5.47
CA LEU A 553 -10.20 -33.03 5.74
C LEU A 553 -10.93 -31.81 5.15
N PRO A 554 -11.96 -32.01 4.32
CA PRO A 554 -12.81 -30.90 3.87
C PRO A 554 -13.66 -30.39 5.05
N LEU A 555 -13.76 -29.07 5.21
CA LEU A 555 -14.77 -28.47 6.09
C LEU A 555 -15.99 -28.15 5.25
N GLU A 556 -17.08 -28.89 5.45
CA GLU A 556 -18.35 -28.60 4.78
C GLU A 556 -18.84 -27.20 5.16
N GLU A 557 -19.31 -26.44 4.18
CA GLU A 557 -19.99 -25.17 4.42
C GLU A 557 -21.28 -25.45 5.20
N SER A 558 -21.57 -24.65 6.23
CA SER A 558 -22.86 -24.80 6.93
C SER A 558 -23.97 -24.53 5.94
N GLU A 559 -24.94 -25.45 5.81
CA GLU A 559 -26.17 -25.19 5.08
C GLU A 559 -26.74 -23.84 5.57
N SER A 560 -26.80 -22.86 4.68
CA SER A 560 -27.40 -21.57 4.99
C SER A 560 -28.86 -21.83 5.35
N LYS A 561 -29.24 -21.57 6.60
CA LYS A 561 -30.65 -21.52 7.00
C LYS A 561 -31.32 -20.26 6.48
#